data_AF-A0AAD1X2C4-F1
#
_entry.id   AF-A0AAD1X2C4-F1
#
_cell.length_a   1.000
_cell.length_b   1.000
_cell.length_c   1.000
_cell.angle_alpha   90.00
_cell.angle_beta   90.00
_cell.angle_gamma   90.00
#
_symmetry.space_group_name_H-M   'P 1'
#
loop_
_entity.id
_entity.type
_entity.pdbx_description
1 polymer ?
#
loop_
_entity_poly.entity_id
_entity_poly.type
_entity_poly.pdbx_seq_one_letter_code
_entity_poly.pdbx_strand_id
1 'polypeptide(L)' 'MKSLIADVIGMAGFGLLTSGFYLQFGLAPALMFSGGLLLVGALAIARRGTRAA' A
#
# COMPACT_ATOMS: atom_id res chain seq x y z
N MET A 1 12.53 16.05 5.17
CA MET A 1 12.02 14.97 6.04
C MET A 1 10.61 15.33 6.52
N LYS A 2 9.63 15.33 5.61
CA LYS A 2 8.28 15.84 5.89
C LYS A 2 7.36 14.65 6.23
N SER A 3 7.34 14.31 7.51
CA SER A 3 6.43 13.37 8.19
C SER A 3 6.71 11.86 8.10
N LEU A 4 7.74 11.41 8.81
CA LEU A 4 7.90 9.99 9.19
C LEU A 4 6.64 9.43 9.90
N ILE A 5 5.92 10.28 10.62
CA ILE A 5 4.68 9.91 11.31
C ILE A 5 3.59 9.47 10.30
N ALA A 6 3.46 10.20 9.18
CA ALA A 6 2.49 9.84 8.14
C ALA A 6 2.85 8.50 7.47
N ASP A 7 4.13 8.25 7.22
CA ASP A 7 4.60 6.98 6.67
C ASP A 7 4.34 5.80 7.63
N VAL A 8 4.59 5.98 8.93
CA VAL A 8 4.32 4.95 9.95
C VAL A 8 2.83 4.65 10.07
N ILE A 9 1.98 5.69 10.11
CA ILE A 9 0.52 5.52 10.15
C ILE A 9 0.02 4.83 8.87
N GLY A 10 0.58 5.19 7.71
CA GLY A 10 0.27 4.57 6.43
C GLY A 10 0.64 3.08 6.40
N MET A 11 1.84 2.72 6.87
CA MET A 11 2.27 1.31 6.97
C MET A 11 1.41 0.51 7.96
N ALA A 12 1.10 1.09 9.12
CA ALA A 12 0.24 0.44 10.10
C ALA A 12 -1.18 0.20 9.57
N GLY A 13 -1.76 1.21 8.90
CA GLY A 13 -3.07 1.08 8.26
C GLY A 13 -3.10 0.04 7.14
N PHE A 14 -2.07 0.00 6.28
CA PHE A 14 -1.96 -1.01 5.22
C PHE A 14 -1.82 -2.44 5.79
N GLY A 15 -1.04 -2.60 6.87
CA GLY A 15 -0.91 -3.88 7.58
C GLY A 15 -2.23 -4.36 8.19
N LEU A 16 -2.94 -3.46 8.89
CA LEU A 16 -4.25 -3.77 9.46
C LEU A 16 -5.29 -4.13 8.39
N LEU A 17 -5.35 -3.38 7.28
CA LEU A 17 -6.23 -3.65 6.15
C LEU A 17 -5.95 -5.03 5.53
N THR A 18 -4.68 -5.35 5.31
CA THR A 18 -4.26 -6.66 4.78
C THR A 18 -4.65 -7.79 5.73
N SER A 19 -4.47 -7.59 7.04
CA SER A 19 -4.85 -8.57 8.06
C SER A 19 -6.37 -8.79 8.15
N GLY A 20 -7.16 -7.72 7.99
CA GLY A 20 -8.63 -7.82 7.94
C GLY A 20 -9.11 -8.61 6.73
N PHE A 21 -8.53 -8.35 5.55
CA PHE A 21 -8.82 -9.13 4.35
C PHE A 21 -8.42 -10.60 4.50
N TYR A 22 -7.28 -10.87 5.16
CA TYR A 22 -6.84 -12.23 5.45
C TYR A 22 -7.84 -12.98 6.33
N LEU A 23 -8.34 -12.33 7.39
CA LEU A 23 -9.29 -12.94 8.33
C LEU A 23 -10.67 -13.17 7.72
N GLN A 24 -11.11 -12.30 6.79
CA GLN A 24 -12.47 -12.37 6.23
C GLN A 24 -12.56 -13.19 4.94
N PHE A 25 -11.55 -13.11 4.07
CA PHE A 25 -11.59 -13.70 2.72
C PHE A 25 -10.49 -14.74 2.49
N GLY A 26 -9.58 -14.92 3.45
CA GLY A 26 -8.46 -15.86 3.35
C GLY A 26 -7.21 -15.28 2.67
N LEU A 27 -6.22 -16.15 2.47
CA LEU A 27 -4.89 -15.75 1.98
C LEU A 27 -4.90 -15.16 0.57
N ALA A 28 -5.59 -15.84 -0.36
CA ALA A 28 -5.52 -15.47 -1.78
C ALA A 28 -6.10 -14.07 -2.07
N PRO A 29 -7.29 -13.69 -1.55
CA PRO A 29 -7.83 -12.35 -1.78
C PRO A 29 -7.01 -11.25 -1.09
N ALA A 30 -6.44 -11.52 0.08
CA ALA A 30 -5.57 -10.58 0.79
C ALA A 30 -4.30 -10.27 -0.03
N LEU A 31 -3.66 -11.29 -0.60
CA LEU A 31 -2.48 -11.12 -1.45
C LEU A 31 -2.81 -10.41 -2.76
N MET A 32 -3.93 -10.74 -3.41
CA MET A 32 -4.37 -10.06 -4.63
C MET A 32 -4.64 -8.57 -4.39
N PHE A 33 -5.34 -8.24 -3.30
CA PHE A 33 -5.70 -6.87 -2.97
C PHE A 33 -4.47 -6.03 -2.58
N SER A 34 -3.62 -6.53 -1.69
CA SER A 34 -2.40 -5.83 -1.28
C SER A 34 -1.37 -5.73 -2.39
N GLY A 35 -1.23 -6.76 -3.23
CA GLY A 35 -0.40 -6.72 -4.43
C GLY A 35 -0.89 -5.67 -5.44
N GLY A 36 -2.21 -5.57 -5.64
CA GLY A 36 -2.81 -4.54 -6.49
C GLY A 36 -2.55 -3.12 -5.97
N LEU A 37 -2.70 -2.89 -4.67
CA LEU A 37 -2.37 -1.60 -4.02
C LEU A 37 -0.90 -1.22 -4.18
N LEU A 38 0.02 -2.18 -3.99
CA LEU A 38 1.45 -1.95 -4.21
C LEU A 38 1.76 -1.61 -5.66
N LEU A 39 1.13 -2.27 -6.62
CA LEU A 39 1.31 -2.00 -8.05
C LEU A 39 0.83 -0.58 -8.41
N VAL A 40 -0.36 -0.19 -7.92
CA VAL A 40 -0.89 1.18 -8.13
C VAL A 40 0.01 2.22 -7.47
N GLY A 41 0.51 1.94 -6.26
CA GLY A 41 1.46 2.81 -5.56
C GLY A 41 2.77 2.98 -6.33
N ALA A 42 3.36 1.89 -6.82
CA ALA A 42 4.56 1.92 -7.65
C ALA A 42 4.32 2.71 -8.95
N LEU A 43 3.15 2.54 -9.59
CA LEU A 43 2.79 3.28 -10.79
C LEU A 43 2.60 4.77 -10.51
N ALA A 44 1.99 5.13 -9.36
CA ALA A 44 1.85 6.52 -8.93
C ALA A 44 3.22 7.16 -8.67
N ILE A 45 4.13 6.44 -8.01
CA ILE A 45 5.52 6.89 -7.78
C ILE A 45 6.24 7.08 -9.11
N ALA A 46 6.17 6.11 -10.02
CA ALA A 46 6.78 6.19 -11.35
C ALA A 46 6.26 7.40 -12.15
N ARG A 47 4.93 7.62 -12.16
CA ARG A 47 4.29 8.78 -12.80
C ARG A 47 4.69 10.12 -12.19
N ARG A 48 4.93 10.16 -10.87
CA ARG A 48 5.40 11.36 -10.17
C ARG A 48 6.88 11.62 -10.45
N GLY A 49 7.69 10.56 -10.59
CA GLY A 49 9.09 10.61 -11.00
C GLY A 49 9.27 11.17 -12.42
N THR A 50 8.36 10.88 -13.36
CA THR A 50 8.37 11.49 -14.70
C THR A 50 8.08 12.99 -14.70
N ARG A 51 7.39 13.53 -13.68
CA ARG A 51 7.12 14.98 -13.54
C ARG A 51 8.19 15.74 -12.75
N ALA A 52 9.23 15.05 -12.26
CA ALA A 52 10.34 15.65 -11.52
C ALA A 52 11.61 15.83 -12.37
N ALA A 53 11.49 15.71 -13.70
CA ALA A 53 12.52 16.02 -14.69
C ALA A 53 12.11 17.24 -15.51
#